data_AF-A0A536BL92-F1
#
_entry.id   AF-A0A536BL92-F1
#
_cell.length_a   1.000
_cell.length_b   1.000
_cell.length_c   1.000
_cell.angle_alpha   90.00
_cell.angle_beta   90.00
_cell.angle_gamma   90.00
#
_symmetry.space_group_name_H-M   'P 1'
#
loop_
_entity.id
_entity.type
_entity.pdbx_description
1 polymer ?
#
loop_
_entity_poly.entity_id
_entity_poly.type
_entity_poly.pdbx_seq_one_letter_code
_entity_poly.pdbx_strand_id
1 'polypeptide(L)'
;MRPAGIQALPNPWIGPNPTVDAGAFKFPFWRFQWPGSYSGTSAKPKALISQEPTIVTKSTPYPVTFTWDFLAAAGSLVLFASIVAFIVMAIRGAPLGLFFTTYGRTLRQLALPIMTIAFILGIAAVMNFSGMTSTLALLMAKAGGFFPFFSAVIGALGVFLTGSDTASNTLFGPMQAHTAQQIVIGGHHLNPVLTAGTNSSGGVMGKMISPQNLSVGAAGVNRVGSEGEIFRRTIGYSLILTAAVGIVAMIEVYLIPGIIPTFG
;
A
#
# COMPACT_ATOMS: atom_id res chain seq x y z
N MET A 1 -40.27 1.50 -6.73
CA MET A 1 -39.31 2.10 -7.66
C MET A 1 -38.06 1.22 -7.66
N ARG A 2 -37.63 0.74 -8.84
CA ARG A 2 -36.59 -0.29 -9.00
C ARG A 2 -35.24 0.17 -8.46
N PRO A 3 -34.44 -0.71 -7.80
CA PRO A 3 -33.08 -0.37 -7.39
C PRO A 3 -32.22 -0.09 -8.63
N ALA A 4 -31.56 1.06 -8.64
CA ALA A 4 -30.70 1.48 -9.74
C ALA A 4 -29.53 0.49 -9.90
N GLY A 5 -29.47 -0.15 -11.07
CA GLY A 5 -28.40 -1.06 -11.44
C GLY A 5 -27.06 -0.33 -11.57
N ILE A 6 -26.00 -1.08 -11.33
CA ILE A 6 -24.60 -0.70 -11.52
C ILE A 6 -24.42 -0.24 -12.98
N GLN A 7 -24.37 1.07 -13.24
CA GLN A 7 -24.06 1.59 -14.57
C GLN A 7 -22.54 1.64 -14.73
N ALA A 8 -22.00 0.66 -15.47
CA ALA A 8 -20.61 0.68 -15.93
C ALA A 8 -20.42 1.82 -16.95
N LEU A 9 -19.30 2.54 -16.88
CA LEU A 9 -18.89 3.43 -17.97
C LEU A 9 -18.68 2.58 -19.24
N PRO A 10 -19.31 2.91 -20.38
CA PRO A 10 -19.38 2.02 -21.54
C PRO A 10 -18.05 1.79 -22.26
N ASN A 11 -17.07 2.69 -22.09
CA ASN A 11 -15.76 2.57 -22.75
C ASN A 11 -14.62 2.58 -21.72
N PRO A 12 -13.65 1.64 -21.82
CA PRO A 12 -12.44 1.67 -21.01
C PRO A 12 -11.64 2.94 -21.33
N TRP A 13 -11.12 3.61 -20.30
CA TRP A 13 -10.24 4.76 -20.51
C TRP A 13 -8.88 4.27 -21.00
N ILE A 14 -8.53 4.64 -22.24
CA ILE A 14 -7.21 4.41 -22.84
C ILE A 14 -6.45 5.73 -22.65
N GLY A 15 -5.36 5.69 -21.88
CA GLY A 15 -4.61 6.89 -21.50
C GLY A 15 -3.99 7.67 -22.68
N PRO A 16 -3.44 8.86 -22.43
CA PRO A 16 -2.74 9.64 -23.45
C PRO A 16 -1.51 8.90 -24.04
N ASN A 17 -1.10 9.29 -25.25
CA ASN A 17 -0.11 8.60 -26.07
C ASN A 17 1.28 8.48 -25.37
N PRO A 18 2.03 7.36 -25.52
CA PRO A 18 3.24 7.07 -24.75
C PRO A 18 4.45 7.97 -24.95
N THR A 19 4.38 8.90 -25.89
CA THR A 19 5.44 9.87 -26.17
C THR A 19 5.41 11.07 -25.23
N VAL A 20 4.37 11.24 -24.39
CA VAL A 20 4.17 12.42 -23.52
C VAL A 20 4.21 12.06 -22.02
N ASP A 21 4.00 10.79 -21.64
CA ASP A 21 3.92 10.35 -20.25
C ASP A 21 4.59 8.97 -20.11
N ALA A 22 5.66 8.88 -19.32
CA ALA A 22 6.44 7.63 -19.14
C ALA A 22 5.62 6.50 -18.47
N GLY A 23 4.44 6.82 -17.92
CA GLY A 23 3.47 5.87 -17.39
C GLY A 23 2.31 5.52 -18.33
N ALA A 24 2.36 5.87 -19.62
CA ALA A 24 1.23 5.79 -20.55
C ALA A 24 0.74 4.37 -20.90
N PHE A 25 1.53 3.33 -20.67
CA PHE A 25 1.01 1.95 -20.77
C PHE A 25 0.19 1.64 -19.52
N LYS A 26 -1.04 2.16 -19.48
CA LYS A 26 -2.03 1.86 -18.43
C LYS A 26 -2.97 0.81 -18.99
N PHE A 27 -3.04 -0.33 -18.30
CA PHE A 27 -4.04 -1.33 -18.62
C PHE A 27 -5.45 -0.73 -18.51
N PRO A 28 -6.41 -1.18 -19.33
CA PRO A 28 -7.78 -0.71 -19.22
C PRO A 28 -8.32 -1.02 -17.83
N PHE A 29 -8.95 -0.03 -17.21
CA PHE A 29 -9.53 -0.13 -15.87
C PHE A 29 -11.00 0.24 -15.86
N TRP A 30 -11.76 -0.42 -15.01
CA TRP A 30 -13.18 -0.15 -14.82
C TRP A 30 -13.39 0.54 -13.49
N ARG A 31 -14.07 1.70 -13.50
CA ARG A 31 -14.43 2.39 -12.27
C ARG A 31 -15.85 2.08 -11.88
N PHE A 32 -16.01 1.52 -10.69
CA PHE A 32 -17.30 1.29 -10.06
C PHE A 32 -17.49 2.30 -8.94
N GLN A 33 -18.67 2.89 -8.87
CA GLN A 33 -19.05 3.72 -7.72
C GLN A 33 -19.52 2.80 -6.61
N TRP A 34 -18.95 2.96 -5.42
CA TRP A 34 -19.32 2.11 -4.31
C TRP A 34 -20.79 2.34 -3.91
N PRO A 35 -21.61 1.29 -3.76
CA PRO A 35 -23.01 1.43 -3.38
C PRO A 35 -23.17 2.25 -2.09
N GLY A 36 -24.01 3.28 -2.11
CA GLY A 36 -24.27 4.14 -0.95
C GLY A 36 -23.26 5.27 -0.69
N SER A 37 -22.22 5.43 -1.52
CA SER A 37 -21.24 6.53 -1.39
C SER A 37 -21.53 7.76 -2.24
N TYR A 38 -22.57 7.72 -3.09
CA TYR A 38 -23.00 8.81 -3.96
C TYR A 38 -24.52 8.98 -3.87
N SER A 39 -25.02 10.22 -3.97
CA SER A 39 -26.45 10.49 -4.20
C SER A 39 -26.66 11.30 -5.47
N GLY A 40 -27.73 10.95 -6.21
CA GLY A 40 -28.20 11.65 -7.40
C GLY A 40 -28.27 10.79 -8.67
N THR A 41 -29.37 10.93 -9.40
CA THR A 41 -29.68 10.35 -10.73
C THR A 41 -29.27 11.30 -11.85
N SER A 42 -27.99 11.66 -11.99
CA SER A 42 -27.51 12.49 -13.10
C SER A 42 -26.03 12.28 -13.42
N ALA A 43 -25.65 12.57 -14.66
CA ALA A 43 -24.41 12.23 -15.37
C ALA A 43 -23.05 12.60 -14.69
N LYS A 44 -23.06 13.20 -13.50
CA LYS A 44 -21.90 13.41 -12.62
C LYS A 44 -22.33 13.14 -11.17
N PRO A 45 -22.09 11.94 -10.63
CA PRO A 45 -22.58 11.55 -9.32
C PRO A 45 -21.87 12.33 -8.21
N LYS A 46 -22.64 12.84 -7.25
CA LYS A 46 -22.16 13.65 -6.14
C LYS A 46 -21.79 12.75 -4.98
N ALA A 47 -20.51 12.75 -4.57
CA ALA A 47 -20.06 11.96 -3.43
C ALA A 47 -20.73 12.46 -2.14
N LEU A 48 -21.24 11.53 -1.33
CA LEU A 48 -21.87 11.81 -0.04
C LEU A 48 -20.84 12.11 1.07
N ILE A 49 -19.58 11.73 0.84
CA ILE A 49 -18.46 11.96 1.75
C ILE A 49 -17.65 13.13 1.20
N SER A 50 -17.56 14.19 1.97
CA SER A 50 -16.79 15.40 1.63
C SER A 50 -15.54 15.45 2.48
N GLN A 51 -14.39 15.78 1.89
CA GLN A 51 -13.21 16.13 2.67
C GLN A 51 -13.45 17.50 3.30
N GLU A 52 -13.49 17.58 4.63
CA GLU A 52 -13.67 18.83 5.36
C GLU A 52 -12.30 19.50 5.67
N PRO A 53 -12.27 20.84 5.88
CA PRO A 53 -11.02 21.57 5.93
C PRO A 53 -10.29 21.34 7.26
N THR A 54 -9.33 20.43 7.23
CA THR A 54 -8.06 20.58 7.97
C THR A 54 -6.86 20.11 7.13
N ILE A 55 -7.09 19.49 5.96
CA ILE A 55 -6.04 19.02 5.02
C ILE A 55 -6.25 19.57 3.59
N VAL A 56 -7.48 19.91 3.19
CA VAL A 56 -7.79 20.54 1.90
C VAL A 56 -8.30 21.96 2.10
N THR A 57 -7.83 22.90 1.27
CA THR A 57 -8.15 24.33 1.34
C THR A 57 -9.63 24.64 1.00
N LYS A 58 -10.34 23.69 0.37
CA LYS A 58 -11.78 23.73 0.10
C LYS A 58 -12.40 22.34 0.27
N SER A 59 -13.65 22.32 0.71
CA SER A 59 -14.47 21.10 0.76
C SER A 59 -14.55 20.49 -0.63
N THR A 60 -13.94 19.31 -0.80
CA THR A 60 -13.92 18.58 -2.07
C THR A 60 -14.59 17.22 -1.90
N PRO A 61 -15.42 16.78 -2.87
CA PRO A 61 -16.04 15.46 -2.80
C PRO A 61 -14.96 14.38 -2.84
N TYR A 62 -14.96 13.44 -1.89
CA TYR A 62 -14.03 12.30 -1.91
C TYR A 62 -14.63 11.18 -2.77
N PRO A 63 -14.11 10.91 -3.99
CA PRO A 63 -14.67 9.86 -4.82
C PRO A 63 -14.31 8.49 -4.24
N VAL A 64 -15.27 7.82 -3.61
CA VAL A 64 -15.16 6.39 -3.27
C VAL A 64 -15.42 5.58 -4.56
N THR A 65 -14.45 5.59 -5.46
CA THR A 65 -14.48 4.75 -6.67
C THR A 65 -13.63 3.52 -6.48
N PHE A 66 -14.21 2.34 -6.66
CA PHE A 66 -13.47 1.10 -6.80
C PHE A 66 -12.94 1.01 -8.23
N THR A 67 -11.62 1.13 -8.41
CA THR A 67 -10.97 0.89 -9.69
C THR A 67 -10.65 -0.60 -9.81
N TRP A 68 -11.23 -1.24 -10.81
CA TRP A 68 -10.91 -2.60 -11.17
C TRP A 68 -9.83 -2.59 -12.26
N ASP A 69 -8.59 -2.61 -11.80
CA ASP A 69 -7.38 -2.68 -12.62
C ASP A 69 -6.94 -4.13 -12.80
N PHE A 70 -7.82 -5.01 -13.31
CA PHE A 70 -7.56 -6.47 -13.31
C PHE A 70 -6.23 -6.85 -13.96
N LEU A 71 -5.84 -6.22 -15.07
CA LEU A 71 -4.60 -6.58 -15.77
C LEU A 71 -3.34 -5.96 -15.12
N ALA A 72 -3.46 -4.79 -14.48
CA ALA A 72 -2.34 -4.15 -13.77
C ALA A 72 -2.16 -4.69 -12.34
N ALA A 73 -3.17 -5.35 -11.80
CA ALA A 73 -3.12 -5.94 -10.47
C ALA A 73 -1.99 -6.98 -10.40
N ALA A 74 -1.13 -6.87 -9.39
CA ALA A 74 0.01 -7.76 -9.18
C ALA A 74 -0.41 -9.25 -9.18
N GLY A 75 -1.60 -9.57 -8.66
CA GLY A 75 -2.13 -10.94 -8.65
C GLY A 75 -2.34 -11.52 -10.05
N SER A 76 -2.81 -10.73 -11.01
CA SER A 76 -3.03 -11.19 -12.39
C SER A 76 -1.71 -11.42 -13.12
N LEU A 77 -0.71 -10.56 -12.89
CA LEU A 77 0.64 -10.75 -13.43
C LEU A 77 1.27 -12.05 -12.89
N VAL A 78 1.11 -12.34 -11.60
CA VAL A 78 1.56 -13.60 -11.00
C VAL A 78 0.80 -14.80 -11.58
N LEU A 79 -0.51 -14.66 -11.84
CA LEU A 79 -1.30 -15.70 -12.49
C LEU A 79 -0.76 -15.98 -13.90
N PHE A 80 -0.52 -14.95 -14.71
CA PHE A 80 0.08 -15.10 -16.03
C PHE A 80 1.47 -15.74 -15.97
N ALA A 81 2.34 -15.27 -15.06
CA ALA A 81 3.66 -15.86 -14.84
C ALA A 81 3.57 -17.34 -14.45
N SER A 82 2.59 -17.71 -13.62
CA SER A 82 2.36 -19.11 -13.22
C SER A 82 1.88 -19.98 -14.37
N ILE A 83 1.06 -19.44 -15.29
CA ILE A 83 0.60 -20.15 -16.49
C ILE A 83 1.78 -20.38 -17.44
N VAL A 84 2.62 -19.36 -17.66
CA VAL A 84 3.82 -19.49 -18.50
C VAL A 84 4.79 -20.52 -17.91
N ALA A 85 5.05 -20.44 -16.59
CA ALA A 85 5.88 -21.43 -15.90
C ALA A 85 5.31 -22.84 -16.03
N PHE A 86 3.99 -22.98 -15.92
CA PHE A 86 3.31 -24.26 -16.09
C PHE A 86 3.42 -24.81 -17.52
N ILE A 87 3.28 -23.98 -18.56
CA ILE A 87 3.45 -24.41 -19.95
C ILE A 87 4.84 -25.00 -20.17
N VAL A 88 5.89 -24.34 -19.65
CA VAL A 88 7.27 -24.84 -19.73
C VAL A 88 7.43 -26.19 -19.00
N MET A 89 6.81 -26.34 -17.84
CA MET A 89 6.82 -27.61 -17.09
C MET A 89 6.02 -28.71 -17.78
N ALA A 90 4.89 -28.37 -18.41
CA ALA A 90 4.06 -29.31 -19.15
C ALA A 90 4.79 -29.86 -20.39
N ILE A 91 5.51 -29.00 -21.12
CA ILE A 91 6.37 -29.42 -22.24
C ILE A 91 7.47 -30.39 -21.76
N ARG A 92 7.94 -30.26 -20.53
CA ARG A 92 8.92 -31.16 -19.89
C ARG A 92 8.31 -32.41 -19.24
N GLY A 93 7.01 -32.66 -19.42
CA GLY A 93 6.35 -33.87 -18.95
C GLY A 93 5.68 -33.78 -17.58
N ALA A 94 5.48 -32.58 -17.02
CA ALA A 94 4.73 -32.43 -15.77
C ALA A 94 3.23 -32.75 -15.96
N PRO A 95 2.60 -33.46 -15.01
CA PRO A 95 1.18 -33.80 -15.12
C PRO A 95 0.30 -32.55 -14.94
N LEU A 96 -0.72 -32.40 -15.80
CA LEU A 96 -1.66 -31.28 -15.77
C LEU A 96 -2.40 -31.14 -14.43
N GLY A 97 -2.65 -32.25 -13.74
CA GLY A 97 -3.26 -32.25 -12.40
C GLY A 97 -2.41 -31.54 -11.33
N LEU A 98 -1.09 -31.44 -11.51
CA LEU A 98 -0.20 -30.76 -10.56
C LEU A 98 -0.48 -29.25 -10.49
N PHE A 99 -0.86 -28.66 -11.62
CA PHE A 99 -1.21 -27.23 -11.67
C PHE A 99 -2.44 -26.93 -10.82
N PHE A 100 -3.55 -27.64 -11.07
CA PHE A 100 -4.81 -27.40 -10.37
C PHE A 100 -4.71 -27.72 -8.88
N THR A 101 -3.99 -28.78 -8.50
CA THR A 101 -3.77 -29.13 -7.09
C THR A 101 -2.92 -28.08 -6.37
N THR A 102 -1.84 -27.61 -6.99
CA THR A 102 -0.99 -26.55 -6.42
C THR A 102 -1.74 -25.22 -6.34
N TYR A 103 -2.43 -24.83 -7.41
CA TYR A 103 -3.25 -23.62 -7.45
C TYR A 103 -4.34 -23.63 -6.36
N GLY A 104 -5.05 -24.76 -6.19
CA GLY A 104 -6.05 -24.91 -5.13
C GLY A 104 -5.46 -24.83 -3.72
N ARG A 105 -4.26 -25.37 -3.50
CA ARG A 105 -3.53 -25.21 -2.22
C ARG A 105 -3.15 -23.75 -1.97
N THR A 106 -2.62 -23.06 -2.98
CA THR A 106 -2.26 -21.64 -2.89
C THR A 106 -3.48 -20.77 -2.59
N LEU A 107 -4.63 -21.01 -3.24
CA LEU A 107 -5.87 -20.27 -2.96
C LEU A 107 -6.32 -20.43 -1.50
N ARG A 108 -6.28 -21.65 -0.96
CA ARG A 108 -6.62 -21.89 0.47
C ARG A 108 -5.64 -21.21 1.41
N GLN A 109 -4.35 -21.23 1.08
CA GLN A 109 -3.31 -20.56 1.86
C GLN A 109 -3.49 -19.03 1.86
N LEU A 110 -3.94 -18.45 0.74
CA LEU A 110 -4.16 -17.01 0.60
C LEU A 110 -5.51 -16.52 1.15
N ALA A 111 -6.49 -17.41 1.37
CA ALA A 111 -7.82 -17.03 1.84
C ALA A 111 -7.80 -16.24 3.16
N LEU A 112 -7.00 -16.69 4.14
CA LEU A 112 -6.85 -15.99 5.42
C LEU A 112 -6.14 -14.63 5.27
N PRO A 113 -4.99 -14.52 4.57
CA PRO A 113 -4.39 -13.22 4.24
C PRO A 113 -5.33 -12.26 3.53
N ILE A 114 -6.11 -12.71 2.55
CA ILE A 114 -7.07 -11.87 1.80
C ILE A 114 -8.11 -11.27 2.75
N MET A 115 -8.69 -12.10 3.62
CA MET A 115 -9.67 -11.66 4.61
C MET A 115 -9.06 -10.64 5.59
N THR A 116 -7.82 -10.88 6.02
CA THR A 116 -7.12 -9.98 6.94
C THR A 116 -6.86 -8.61 6.30
N ILE A 117 -6.39 -8.60 5.03
CA ILE A 117 -6.19 -7.36 4.27
C ILE A 117 -7.51 -6.61 4.08
N ALA A 118 -8.61 -7.32 3.81
CA ALA A 118 -9.94 -6.71 3.68
C ALA A 118 -10.38 -5.99 4.98
N PHE A 119 -10.17 -6.60 6.15
CA PHE A 119 -10.46 -5.96 7.43
C PHE A 119 -9.57 -4.75 7.71
N ILE A 120 -8.27 -4.85 7.40
CA ILE A 120 -7.32 -3.74 7.60
C ILE A 120 -7.62 -2.57 6.67
N LEU A 121 -7.97 -2.83 5.40
CA LEU A 121 -8.49 -1.82 4.48
C LEU A 121 -9.76 -1.17 5.03
N GLY A 122 -10.67 -1.96 5.60
CA GLY A 122 -11.88 -1.45 6.25
C GLY A 122 -11.57 -0.50 7.41
N ILE A 123 -10.66 -0.91 8.31
CA ILE A 123 -10.21 -0.08 9.44
C ILE A 123 -9.52 1.19 8.92
N ALA A 124 -8.62 1.08 7.94
CA ALA A 124 -7.92 2.21 7.37
C ALA A 124 -8.89 3.21 6.71
N ALA A 125 -9.92 2.72 6.02
CA ALA A 125 -10.97 3.56 5.47
C ALA A 125 -11.76 4.28 6.57
N VAL A 126 -12.16 3.58 7.65
CA VAL A 126 -12.82 4.18 8.81
C VAL A 126 -11.94 5.24 9.49
N MET A 127 -10.65 4.97 9.65
CA MET A 127 -9.68 5.93 10.20
C MET A 127 -9.53 7.18 9.32
N ASN A 128 -9.56 7.00 8.00
CA ASN A 128 -9.53 8.12 7.06
C ASN A 128 -10.83 8.94 7.14
N PHE A 129 -11.99 8.29 7.10
CA PHE A 129 -13.29 8.96 7.13
C PHE A 129 -13.62 9.65 8.47
N SER A 130 -13.17 9.09 9.58
CA SER A 130 -13.35 9.68 10.92
C SER A 130 -12.37 10.82 11.22
N GLY A 131 -11.45 11.13 10.32
CA GLY A 131 -10.42 12.16 10.53
C GLY A 131 -9.31 11.75 11.48
N MET A 132 -9.32 10.53 12.03
CA MET A 132 -8.25 10.02 12.91
C MET A 132 -6.88 10.05 12.22
N THR A 133 -6.83 9.66 10.95
CA THR A 133 -5.61 9.73 10.11
C THR A 133 -5.08 11.17 10.02
N SER A 134 -5.98 12.14 9.89
CA SER A 134 -5.65 13.58 9.81
C SER A 134 -5.11 14.13 11.12
N THR A 135 -5.73 13.77 12.25
CA THR A 135 -5.26 14.18 13.58
C THR A 135 -3.87 13.63 13.87
N LEU A 136 -3.63 12.35 13.54
CA LEU A 136 -2.32 11.73 13.71
C LEU A 136 -1.27 12.38 12.81
N ALA A 137 -1.64 12.72 11.57
CA ALA A 137 -0.76 13.44 10.66
C ALA A 137 -0.36 14.84 11.19
N LEU A 138 -1.31 15.61 11.75
CA LEU A 138 -1.01 16.91 12.35
C LEU A 138 -0.10 16.80 13.58
N LEU A 139 -0.27 15.74 14.38
CA LEU A 139 0.61 15.46 15.50
C LEU A 139 2.03 15.13 15.01
N MET A 140 2.15 14.28 14.00
CA MET A 140 3.44 13.89 13.42
C MET A 140 4.10 15.04 12.66
N ALA A 141 3.34 15.98 12.11
CA ALA A 141 3.87 17.18 11.48
C ALA A 141 4.67 18.06 12.45
N LYS A 142 4.41 17.96 13.77
CA LYS A 142 5.21 18.63 14.80
C LYS A 142 6.65 18.12 14.89
N ALA A 143 6.95 16.92 14.36
CA ALA A 143 8.33 16.44 14.22
C ALA A 143 9.14 17.27 13.21
N GLY A 144 8.47 18.08 12.38
CA GLY A 144 9.09 19.03 11.47
C GLY A 144 10.09 18.38 10.53
N GLY A 145 11.27 19.00 10.42
CA GLY A 145 12.32 18.55 9.51
C GLY A 145 12.87 17.14 9.77
N PHE A 146 12.62 16.54 10.93
CA PHE A 146 13.04 15.17 11.25
C PHE A 146 12.03 14.09 10.85
N PHE A 147 10.85 14.48 10.37
CA PHE A 147 9.80 13.54 10.01
C PHE A 147 10.23 12.45 9.00
N PRO A 148 11.04 12.70 7.96
CA PRO A 148 11.50 11.64 7.05
C PRO A 148 12.22 10.50 7.78
N PHE A 149 13.00 10.81 8.80
CA PHE A 149 13.64 9.79 9.64
C PHE A 149 12.60 9.01 10.45
N PHE A 150 11.66 9.69 11.11
CA PHE A 150 10.59 9.05 11.87
C PHE A 150 9.63 8.24 10.98
N SER A 151 9.47 8.62 9.71
CA SER A 151 8.67 7.89 8.74
C SER A 151 9.14 6.44 8.59
N ALA A 152 10.46 6.21 8.57
CA ALA A 152 11.07 4.88 8.52
C ALA A 152 10.77 4.08 9.80
N VAL A 153 10.87 4.73 10.96
CA VAL A 153 10.59 4.11 12.27
C VAL A 153 9.10 3.73 12.40
N ILE A 154 8.20 4.61 11.98
CA ILE A 154 6.76 4.36 11.97
C ILE A 154 6.44 3.16 11.05
N GLY A 155 7.06 3.12 9.86
CA GLY A 155 6.94 1.98 8.95
C GLY A 155 7.40 0.67 9.60
N ALA A 156 8.60 0.67 10.21
CA ALA A 156 9.15 -0.49 10.89
C ALA A 156 8.25 -0.98 12.03
N LEU A 157 7.74 -0.06 12.88
CA LEU A 157 6.83 -0.39 13.97
C LEU A 157 5.49 -0.93 13.47
N GLY A 158 4.95 -0.31 12.42
CA GLY A 158 3.71 -0.75 11.80
C GLY A 158 3.81 -2.18 11.29
N VAL A 159 4.91 -2.53 10.61
CA VAL A 159 5.11 -3.89 10.09
C VAL A 159 5.56 -4.89 11.14
N PHE A 160 6.30 -4.46 12.16
CA PHE A 160 6.59 -5.30 13.31
C PHE A 160 5.29 -5.80 13.97
N LEU A 161 4.30 -4.92 14.12
CA LEU A 161 3.01 -5.24 14.72
C LEU A 161 2.10 -6.06 13.78
N THR A 162 2.01 -5.68 12.50
CA THR A 162 1.09 -6.35 11.56
C THR A 162 1.67 -7.60 10.90
N GLY A 163 3.01 -7.73 10.87
CA GLY A 163 3.75 -8.74 10.11
C GLY A 163 3.72 -8.59 8.59
N SER A 164 3.00 -7.60 8.05
CA SER A 164 2.75 -7.43 6.61
C SER A 164 2.91 -5.99 6.14
N ASP A 165 3.74 -5.80 5.11
CA ASP A 165 3.95 -4.49 4.48
C ASP A 165 2.66 -3.96 3.87
N THR A 166 1.90 -4.82 3.19
CA THR A 166 0.61 -4.42 2.58
C THR A 166 -0.35 -3.90 3.64
N ALA A 167 -0.51 -4.64 4.74
CA ALA A 167 -1.37 -4.25 5.84
C ALA A 167 -0.93 -2.92 6.48
N SER A 168 0.37 -2.79 6.77
CA SER A 168 0.92 -1.59 7.40
C SER A 168 0.84 -0.36 6.49
N ASN A 169 1.18 -0.50 5.21
CA ASN A 169 1.12 0.57 4.22
C ASN A 169 -0.32 1.02 3.98
N THR A 170 -1.29 0.10 3.98
CA THR A 170 -2.71 0.47 3.91
C THR A 170 -3.14 1.28 5.13
N LEU A 171 -2.67 0.92 6.33
CA LEU A 171 -3.09 1.56 7.58
C LEU A 171 -2.41 2.93 7.80
N PHE A 172 -1.10 3.01 7.57
CA PHE A 172 -0.27 4.18 7.91
C PHE A 172 0.14 5.01 6.69
N GLY A 173 0.10 4.46 5.47
CA GLY A 173 0.46 5.18 4.25
C GLY A 173 -0.32 6.49 4.05
N PRO A 174 -1.65 6.51 4.20
CA PRO A 174 -2.43 7.75 4.12
C PRO A 174 -2.00 8.80 5.15
N MET A 175 -1.71 8.40 6.39
CA MET A 175 -1.20 9.31 7.42
C MET A 175 0.18 9.86 7.04
N GLN A 176 1.10 9.03 6.54
CA GLN A 176 2.43 9.45 6.09
C GLN A 176 2.35 10.48 4.95
N ALA A 177 1.46 10.24 3.99
CA ALA A 177 1.21 11.14 2.87
C ALA A 177 0.60 12.48 3.33
N HIS A 178 -0.40 12.43 4.21
CA HIS A 178 -1.01 13.64 4.78
C HIS A 178 -0.03 14.43 5.65
N THR A 179 0.84 13.76 6.40
CA THR A 179 1.86 14.43 7.21
C THR A 179 2.85 15.18 6.32
N ALA A 180 3.26 14.58 5.19
CA ALA A 180 4.16 15.22 4.24
C ALA A 180 3.60 16.54 3.69
N GLN A 181 2.28 16.60 3.45
CA GLN A 181 1.60 17.82 3.00
C GLN A 181 1.62 18.94 4.05
N GLN A 182 1.75 18.62 5.34
CA GLN A 182 1.76 19.61 6.42
C GLN A 182 3.17 20.15 6.72
N ILE A 183 4.22 19.47 6.26
CA ILE A 183 5.61 19.83 6.54
C ILE A 183 6.19 20.56 5.33
N VAL A 184 6.71 21.77 5.57
CA VAL A 184 7.42 22.57 4.57
C VAL A 184 8.91 22.58 4.90
N ILE A 185 9.74 22.17 3.94
CA ILE A 185 11.20 22.14 4.05
C ILE A 185 11.77 22.83 2.82
N GLY A 186 12.61 23.86 3.02
CA GLY A 186 13.25 24.58 1.90
C GLY A 186 12.29 25.33 0.97
N GLY A 187 11.09 25.70 1.44
CA GLY A 187 10.09 26.43 0.64
C GLY A 187 9.11 25.54 -0.14
N HIS A 188 9.24 24.21 -0.05
CA HIS A 188 8.33 23.26 -0.68
C HIS A 188 7.77 22.27 0.34
N HIS A 189 6.60 21.71 0.06
CA HIS A 189 6.03 20.63 0.88
C HIS A 189 6.84 19.35 0.69
N LEU A 190 7.00 18.58 1.78
CA LEU A 190 7.63 17.27 1.71
C LEU A 190 6.85 16.37 0.74
N ASN A 191 7.57 15.65 -0.14
CA ASN A 191 6.93 14.82 -1.15
C ASN A 191 6.22 13.62 -0.49
N PRO A 192 4.90 13.43 -0.68
CA PRO A 192 4.16 12.29 -0.14
C PRO A 192 4.67 10.93 -0.65
N VAL A 193 5.23 10.89 -1.86
CA VAL A 193 5.83 9.67 -2.43
C VAL A 193 7.05 9.25 -1.64
N LEU A 194 7.86 10.22 -1.19
CA LEU A 194 9.01 9.93 -0.34
C LEU A 194 8.56 9.28 0.96
N THR A 195 7.62 9.90 1.68
CA THR A 195 7.21 9.41 2.99
C THR A 195 6.48 8.07 2.89
N ALA A 196 5.70 7.85 1.84
CA ALA A 196 5.11 6.54 1.56
C ALA A 196 6.17 5.48 1.22
N GLY A 197 7.18 5.84 0.40
CA GLY A 197 8.31 4.98 0.07
C GLY A 197 9.14 4.61 1.30
N THR A 198 9.51 5.61 2.10
CA THR A 198 10.26 5.47 3.35
C THR A 198 9.50 4.63 4.37
N ASN A 199 8.17 4.79 4.47
CA ASN A 199 7.32 3.92 5.29
C ASN A 199 7.43 2.46 4.85
N SER A 200 7.36 2.19 3.54
CA SER A 200 7.48 0.83 3.02
C SER A 200 8.89 0.26 3.23
N SER A 201 9.94 1.04 2.98
CA SER A 201 11.33 0.65 3.15
C SER A 201 11.68 0.37 4.62
N GLY A 202 11.22 1.22 5.54
CA GLY A 202 11.33 1.00 6.97
C GLY A 202 10.52 -0.22 7.42
N GLY A 203 9.34 -0.43 6.83
CA GLY A 203 8.50 -1.61 7.06
C GLY A 203 9.22 -2.94 6.84
N VAL A 204 9.98 -3.04 5.74
CA VAL A 204 10.83 -4.22 5.46
C VAL A 204 11.86 -4.46 6.57
N MET A 205 12.38 -3.40 7.18
CA MET A 205 13.32 -3.55 8.32
C MET A 205 12.60 -4.03 9.58
N GLY A 206 11.35 -3.61 9.79
CA GLY A 206 10.47 -4.13 10.85
C GLY A 206 10.06 -5.59 10.65
N LYS A 207 9.95 -6.07 9.40
CA LYS A 207 9.66 -7.48 9.11
C LYS A 207 10.66 -8.45 9.73
N MET A 208 11.93 -8.08 9.87
CA MET A 208 12.97 -8.98 10.41
C MET A 208 12.70 -9.40 11.85
N ILE A 209 11.97 -8.58 12.60
CA ILE A 209 11.66 -8.81 14.01
C ILE A 209 10.19 -9.12 14.25
N SER A 210 9.36 -9.24 13.20
CA SER A 210 7.94 -9.52 13.38
C SER A 210 7.74 -10.96 13.92
N PRO A 211 6.79 -11.18 14.86
CA PRO A 211 6.55 -12.51 15.43
C PRO A 211 6.27 -13.59 14.37
N GLN A 212 5.54 -13.23 13.30
CA GLN A 212 5.24 -14.13 12.19
C GLN A 212 6.50 -14.58 11.45
N ASN A 213 7.39 -13.64 11.09
CA ASN A 213 8.62 -13.98 10.37
C ASN A 213 9.64 -14.70 11.26
N LEU A 214 9.69 -14.37 12.55
CA LEU A 214 10.54 -15.07 13.51
C LEU A 214 10.12 -16.54 13.66
N SER A 215 8.81 -16.81 13.72
CA SER A 215 8.29 -18.19 13.79
C SER A 215 8.62 -18.99 12.53
N VAL A 216 8.47 -18.39 11.34
CA VAL A 216 8.86 -19.02 10.07
C VAL A 216 10.38 -19.26 10.01
N GLY A 217 11.18 -18.29 10.46
CA GLY A 217 12.64 -18.41 10.54
C GLY A 217 13.08 -19.53 11.49
N ALA A 218 12.48 -19.60 12.68
CA ALA A 218 12.72 -20.65 13.67
C ALA A 218 12.40 -22.05 13.12
N ALA A 219 11.28 -22.19 12.41
CA ALA A 219 10.92 -23.43 11.73
C ALA A 219 11.94 -23.79 10.63
N GLY A 220 12.39 -22.80 9.84
CA GLY A 220 13.35 -23.00 8.74
C GLY A 220 14.73 -23.50 9.19
N VAL A 221 15.16 -23.18 10.41
CA VAL A 221 16.44 -23.65 10.98
C VAL A 221 16.26 -24.79 11.99
N ASN A 222 15.08 -25.43 12.05
CA ASN A 222 14.73 -26.50 12.99
C ASN A 222 14.95 -26.12 14.48
N ARG A 223 14.65 -24.87 14.85
CA ARG A 223 14.75 -24.32 16.21
C ARG A 223 13.43 -23.70 16.68
N VAL A 224 12.32 -24.42 16.48
CA VAL A 224 10.98 -24.00 16.94
C VAL A 224 11.01 -23.77 18.46
N GLY A 225 10.43 -22.67 18.94
CA GLY A 225 10.50 -22.27 20.36
C GLY A 225 11.74 -21.43 20.73
N SER A 226 12.64 -21.17 19.78
CA SER A 226 13.81 -20.29 19.96
C SER A 226 13.61 -18.89 19.36
N GLU A 227 12.37 -18.46 19.13
CA GLU A 227 12.02 -17.18 18.48
C GLU A 227 12.63 -15.99 19.24
N GLY A 228 12.66 -16.06 20.58
CA GLY A 228 13.24 -15.02 21.43
C GLY A 228 14.77 -14.86 21.26
N GLU A 229 15.50 -15.96 21.06
CA GLU A 229 16.95 -15.90 20.81
C GLU A 229 17.25 -15.37 19.40
N ILE A 230 16.41 -15.72 18.41
CA ILE A 230 16.49 -15.15 17.07
C ILE A 230 16.22 -13.64 17.13
N PHE A 231 15.13 -13.23 17.79
CA PHE A 231 14.79 -11.82 17.99
C PHE A 231 15.92 -11.03 18.66
N ARG A 232 16.51 -11.57 19.73
CA ARG A 232 17.63 -10.91 20.44
C ARG A 232 18.84 -10.68 19.54
N ARG A 233 19.08 -11.56 18.56
CA ARG A 233 20.15 -11.41 17.59
C ARG A 233 19.78 -10.48 16.44
N THR A 234 18.51 -10.44 16.01
CA THR A 234 18.09 -9.67 14.83
C THR A 234 17.66 -8.24 15.15
N ILE A 235 17.25 -7.93 16.38
CA ILE A 235 16.79 -6.58 16.76
C ILE A 235 17.83 -5.49 16.52
N GLY A 236 19.12 -5.76 16.81
CA GLY A 236 20.19 -4.81 16.54
C GLY A 236 20.29 -4.46 15.06
N TYR A 237 20.27 -5.47 14.19
CA TYR A 237 20.29 -5.27 12.73
C TYR A 237 19.05 -4.53 12.24
N SER A 238 17.87 -4.88 12.76
CA SER A 238 16.62 -4.20 12.39
C SER A 238 16.64 -2.71 12.75
N LEU A 239 17.10 -2.36 13.95
CA LEU A 239 17.19 -0.96 14.39
C LEU A 239 18.23 -0.17 13.59
N ILE A 240 19.41 -0.75 13.35
CA ILE A 240 20.48 -0.10 12.58
C ILE A 240 20.01 0.14 11.14
N LEU A 241 19.41 -0.86 10.50
CA LEU A 241 18.93 -0.72 9.13
C LEU A 241 17.74 0.22 9.02
N THR A 242 16.85 0.24 10.01
CA THR A 242 15.75 1.23 10.08
C THR A 242 16.31 2.65 10.19
N ALA A 243 17.30 2.86 11.06
CA ALA A 243 17.98 4.15 11.18
C ALA A 243 18.70 4.54 9.89
N ALA A 244 19.36 3.59 9.22
CA ALA A 244 19.99 3.82 7.92
C ALA A 244 18.99 4.27 6.85
N VAL A 245 17.82 3.61 6.75
CA VAL A 245 16.73 4.03 5.85
C VAL A 245 16.23 5.43 6.20
N GLY A 246 16.08 5.74 7.49
CA GLY A 246 15.72 7.08 7.95
C GLY A 246 16.77 8.14 7.56
N ILE A 247 18.06 7.82 7.66
CA ILE A 247 19.15 8.71 7.25
C ILE A 247 19.13 8.91 5.73
N VAL A 248 18.92 7.86 4.95
CA VAL A 248 18.78 7.96 3.49
C VAL A 248 17.62 8.88 3.13
N ALA A 249 16.46 8.71 3.77
CA ALA A 249 15.31 9.60 3.56
C ALA A 249 15.63 11.06 3.91
N MET A 250 16.43 11.31 4.95
CA MET A 250 16.90 12.67 5.26
C MET A 250 17.84 13.21 4.18
N ILE A 251 18.76 12.39 3.67
CA ILE A 251 19.66 12.79 2.57
C ILE A 251 18.86 13.16 1.31
N GLU A 252 17.85 12.37 0.97
CA GLU A 252 16.98 12.63 -0.19
C GLU A 252 16.21 13.95 -0.06
N VAL A 253 15.84 14.36 1.15
CA VAL A 253 15.16 15.64 1.40
C VAL A 253 16.12 16.82 1.37
N TYR A 254 17.26 16.72 2.04
CA TYR A 254 18.13 17.89 2.27
C TYR A 254 19.26 18.04 1.26
N LEU A 255 19.78 16.94 0.72
CA LEU A 255 20.94 16.95 -0.18
C LEU A 255 20.58 16.67 -1.64
N ILE A 256 19.53 15.89 -1.92
CA ILE A 256 19.16 15.50 -3.30
C ILE A 256 17.65 15.66 -3.56
N PRO A 257 17.08 16.87 -3.44
CA PRO A 257 15.64 17.09 -3.56
C PRO A 257 15.03 16.74 -4.94
N GLY A 258 15.88 16.50 -5.96
CA GLY A 258 15.45 16.16 -7.32
C GLY A 258 15.39 14.66 -7.66
N ILE A 259 15.75 13.75 -6.73
CA ILE A 259 15.77 12.30 -7.02
C ILE A 259 14.36 11.67 -7.04
N ILE A 260 13.39 12.34 -6.42
CA ILE A 260 12.06 11.78 -6.18
C ILE A 260 11.12 12.26 -7.27
N PRO A 261 10.43 11.34 -7.98
CA PRO A 261 9.49 11.73 -9.02
C PRO A 261 8.40 12.64 -8.43
N THR A 262 8.29 13.83 -9.00
CA THR A 262 7.17 14.75 -8.77
C THR A 262 6.08 14.40 -9.77
N PHE A 263 5.01 13.76 -9.32
CA PHE A 263 3.81 13.62 -10.14
C PHE A 263 3.06 14.96 -10.07
N GLY A 264 3.06 15.68 -11.20
CA GLY A 264 2.28 16.90 -11.41
C GLY A 264 0.80 16.62 -11.66
#